data_AF-A0A7G8HE75-F1
#
_entry.id   AF-A0A7G8HE75-F1
#
_cell.length_a   1.000
_cell.length_b   1.000
_cell.length_c   1.000
_cell.angle_alpha   90.00
_cell.angle_beta   90.00
_cell.angle_gamma   90.00
#
_symmetry.space_group_name_H-M   'P 1'
#
loop_
_entity.id
_entity.type
_entity.pdbx_description
1 polymer ?
#
loop_
_entity_poly.entity_id
_entity_poly.type
_entity_poly.pdbx_seq_one_letter_code
_entity_poly.pdbx_strand_id
1 'polypeptide(L)'
;MNRPPAVLWIAVVLLLLVPTAAGRLLLDLAGGLLLTLLALPLILSGLGWIGWKVLQSRMISCTACGATGFKGADLCAVCGTPYGNAGDDAGVSASQSTPASDLTIDVIAQDVDSDS
;
A
#
# COMPACT_ATOMS: atom_id res chain seq x y z
N MET A 1 28.44 -0.37 60.72
CA MET A 1 29.11 -0.01 59.46
C MET A 1 28.03 0.22 58.39
N ASN A 2 27.35 1.37 58.43
CA ASN A 2 26.26 1.70 57.48
C ASN A 2 26.86 2.32 56.23
N ARG A 3 27.04 1.51 55.18
CA ARG A 3 27.40 2.02 53.86
C ARG A 3 26.12 2.66 53.30
N PRO A 4 26.11 3.98 53.02
CA PRO A 4 24.95 4.57 52.37
C PRO A 4 24.70 3.83 51.04
N PRO A 5 23.44 3.45 50.75
CA PRO A 5 23.11 2.73 49.54
C PRO A 5 23.52 3.57 48.33
N ALA A 6 24.10 2.94 47.30
CA ALA A 6 24.56 3.63 46.09
C ALA A 6 23.47 4.50 45.43
N VAL A 7 22.20 4.11 45.59
CA VAL A 7 21.03 4.87 45.16
C VAL A 7 20.94 6.26 45.82
N LEU A 8 21.31 6.39 47.10
CA LEU A 8 21.33 7.68 47.79
C LEU A 8 22.39 8.62 47.19
N TRP A 9 23.55 8.09 46.82
CA TRP A 9 24.59 8.89 46.15
C TRP A 9 24.19 9.31 44.74
N ILE A 10 23.57 8.41 43.97
CA ILE A 10 23.04 8.73 42.63
C ILE A 10 21.96 9.82 42.74
N ALA A 11 21.05 9.71 43.70
CA ALA A 11 20.01 10.71 43.94
C ALA A 11 20.59 12.08 44.32
N VAL A 12 21.63 12.12 45.16
CA VAL A 12 22.31 13.38 45.55
C VAL A 12 23.03 14.02 44.38
N VAL A 13 23.76 13.24 43.57
CA VAL A 13 24.42 13.73 42.36
C VAL A 13 23.40 14.27 41.36
N LEU A 14 22.28 13.56 41.17
CA LEU A 14 21.20 13.99 40.30
C LEU A 14 20.55 15.29 40.82
N LEU A 15 20.30 15.41 42.12
CA LEU A 15 19.79 16.62 42.78
C LEU A 15 20.74 17.82 42.61
N LEU A 16 22.06 17.58 42.64
CA LEU A 16 23.09 18.60 42.43
C LEU A 16 23.26 18.99 40.96
N LEU A 17 23.04 18.06 40.02
CA LEU A 17 23.09 18.36 38.58
C LEU A 17 21.84 19.09 38.08
N VAL A 18 20.66 18.84 38.66
CA VAL A 18 19.39 19.50 38.28
C VAL A 18 19.48 21.04 38.26
N PRO A 19 20.09 21.75 39.24
CA PRO A 19 20.25 23.20 39.19
C PRO A 19 21.36 23.69 38.25
N THR A 20 22.15 22.80 37.64
CA THR A 20 23.25 23.18 36.74
C THR A 20 22.81 23.18 35.27
N ALA A 21 23.41 24.07 34.46
CA ALA A 21 23.10 24.17 33.03
C ALA A 21 23.28 22.85 32.27
N ALA A 22 24.25 22.02 32.69
CA ALA A 22 24.49 20.70 32.12
C ALA A 22 23.35 19.71 32.42
N GLY A 23 22.78 19.74 33.64
CA GLY A 23 21.63 18.90 33.99
C GLY A 23 20.40 19.25 33.17
N ARG A 24 20.13 20.55 32.99
CA ARG A 24 19.01 21.02 32.14
C ARG A 24 19.17 20.61 30.69
N LEU A 25 20.38 20.70 30.13
CA LEU A 25 20.66 20.24 28.77
C LEU A 25 20.40 18.72 28.60
N LEU A 26 20.83 17.90 29.57
CA LEU A 26 20.57 16.46 29.55
C LEU A 26 19.08 16.13 29.69
N LEU A 27 18.36 16.88 30.53
CA LEU A 27 16.90 16.76 30.71
C LEU A 27 16.14 17.19 29.46
N ASP A 28 16.56 18.25 28.77
CA ASP A 28 15.94 18.71 27.53
C ASP A 28 16.21 17.72 26.38
N LEU A 29 17.41 17.15 26.30
CA LEU A 29 17.74 16.13 25.29
C LEU A 29 16.99 14.82 25.55
N ALA A 30 16.96 14.36 26.80
CA ALA A 30 16.23 13.16 27.20
C ALA A 30 14.71 13.36 27.02
N GLY A 31 14.19 14.52 27.41
CA GLY A 31 12.79 14.91 27.24
C GLY A 31 12.41 14.98 25.76
N GLY A 32 13.23 15.63 24.93
CA GLY A 32 13.04 15.68 23.48
C GLY A 32 13.08 14.31 22.83
N LEU A 33 14.02 13.45 23.23
CA LEU A 33 14.10 12.07 22.74
C LEU A 33 12.87 11.25 23.16
N LEU A 34 12.42 11.38 24.41
CA LEU A 34 11.22 10.68 24.88
C LEU A 34 9.96 11.16 24.15
N LEU A 35 9.84 12.48 23.94
CA LEU A 35 8.74 13.08 23.20
C LEU A 35 8.75 12.65 21.74
N THR A 36 9.90 12.60 21.08
CA THR A 36 10.00 12.13 19.69
C THR A 36 9.68 10.65 19.59
N LEU A 37 10.17 9.82 20.50
CA LEU A 37 9.83 8.40 20.57
C LEU A 37 8.34 8.15 20.80
N LEU A 38 7.65 9.04 21.52
CA LEU A 38 6.20 8.95 21.74
C LEU A 38 5.39 9.53 20.58
N ALA A 39 5.84 10.64 20.01
CA ALA A 39 5.18 11.31 18.90
C ALA A 39 5.31 10.53 17.60
N LEU A 40 6.45 9.90 17.34
CA LEU A 40 6.71 9.13 16.13
C LEU A 40 5.66 8.03 15.88
N PRO A 41 5.36 7.11 16.81
CA PRO A 41 4.34 6.09 16.59
C PRO A 41 2.94 6.69 16.45
N LEU A 42 2.63 7.80 17.14
CA LEU A 42 1.35 8.50 16.98
C LEU A 42 1.21 9.07 15.56
N ILE A 43 2.25 9.73 15.05
CA ILE A 43 2.28 10.30 13.71
C ILE A 43 2.21 9.18 12.65
N LEU A 44 3.00 8.11 12.81
CA LEU A 44 2.98 6.97 11.90
C LEU A 44 1.62 6.26 11.90
N SER A 45 0.98 6.12 13.05
CA SER A 45 -0.36 5.54 13.15
C SER A 45 -1.40 6.40 12.45
N GLY A 46 -1.35 7.73 12.65
CA GLY A 46 -2.25 8.67 12.00
C GLY A 46 -2.08 8.66 10.47
N LEU A 47 -0.85 8.81 9.99
CA LEU A 47 -0.52 8.77 8.56
C LEU A 47 -0.84 7.41 7.93
N GLY A 48 -0.53 6.32 8.63
CA GLY A 48 -0.83 4.95 8.19
C GLY A 48 -2.33 4.71 8.04
N TRP A 49 -3.14 5.22 8.99
CA TRP A 49 -4.60 5.13 8.91
C TRP A 49 -5.18 5.87 7.69
N ILE A 50 -4.68 7.08 7.44
CA ILE A 50 -5.10 7.90 6.30
C ILE A 50 -4.69 7.22 4.98
N GLY A 51 -3.45 6.73 4.90
CA GLY A 51 -2.95 5.98 3.76
C GLY A 51 -3.75 4.71 3.49
N TRP A 52 -4.10 3.96 4.54
CA TRP A 52 -4.95 2.77 4.43
C TRP A 52 -6.34 3.08 3.89
N LYS A 53 -6.99 4.12 4.40
CA LYS A 53 -8.29 4.60 3.88
C LYS A 53 -8.22 4.96 2.40
N VAL A 54 -7.17 5.66 1.98
CA VAL A 54 -6.97 6.04 0.57
C VAL A 54 -6.74 4.80 -0.29
N LEU A 55 -5.94 3.84 0.18
CA LEU A 55 -5.68 2.59 -0.53
C LEU A 55 -6.97 1.77 -0.68
N GLN A 56 -7.74 1.62 0.40
CA GLN A 56 -9.01 0.91 0.40
C GLN A 56 -10.03 1.55 -0.55
N SER A 57 -10.11 2.89 -0.60
CA SER A 57 -10.98 3.61 -1.55
C SER A 57 -10.58 3.42 -3.02
N ARG A 58 -9.35 2.96 -3.29
CA ARG A 58 -8.84 2.67 -4.64
C ARG A 58 -8.93 1.19 -5.00
N MET A 59 -9.33 0.31 -4.08
CA MET A 59 -9.53 -1.10 -4.39
C MET A 59 -10.83 -1.28 -5.17
N ILE A 60 -10.77 -1.97 -6.30
CA ILE A 60 -11.92 -2.32 -7.14
C ILE A 60 -11.96 -3.83 -7.35
N SER A 61 -13.15 -4.42 -7.40
CA SER A 61 -13.32 -5.84 -7.73
C SER A 61 -13.61 -6.01 -9.22
N CYS A 62 -13.01 -7.03 -9.82
CA CYS A 62 -13.34 -7.44 -11.18
C CYS A 62 -14.72 -8.12 -11.20
N THR A 63 -15.60 -7.68 -12.10
CA THR A 63 -16.96 -8.24 -12.25
C THR A 63 -16.97 -9.62 -12.92
N ALA A 64 -15.92 -9.98 -13.65
CA ALA A 64 -15.85 -11.25 -14.37
C ALA A 64 -15.31 -12.40 -13.50
N CYS A 65 -14.28 -12.15 -12.69
CA CYS A 65 -13.59 -13.20 -11.92
C CYS A 65 -13.55 -12.94 -10.40
N GLY A 66 -14.00 -11.78 -9.93
CA GLY A 66 -14.01 -11.42 -8.50
C GLY A 66 -12.66 -10.99 -7.92
N ALA A 67 -11.57 -10.99 -8.71
CA ALA A 67 -10.26 -10.57 -8.24
C ALA A 67 -10.21 -9.06 -7.87
N THR A 68 -9.50 -8.73 -6.80
CA THR A 68 -9.30 -7.33 -6.36
C THR A 68 -8.13 -6.71 -7.11
N GLY A 69 -8.36 -5.55 -7.74
CA GLY A 69 -7.35 -4.73 -8.37
C GLY A 69 -7.33 -3.30 -7.82
N PHE A 70 -6.49 -2.46 -8.41
CA PHE A 70 -6.39 -1.04 -8.08
C PHE A 70 -6.99 -0.18 -9.18
N LYS A 71 -7.71 0.88 -8.79
CA LYS A 71 -8.25 1.91 -9.67
C LYS A 71 -7.09 2.62 -10.38
N GLY A 72 -6.93 2.36 -11.69
CA GLY A 72 -5.82 2.83 -12.51
C GLY A 72 -5.16 1.73 -13.37
N ALA A 73 -5.51 0.46 -13.15
CA ALA A 73 -5.21 -0.61 -14.10
C ALA A 73 -6.31 -0.69 -15.16
N ASP A 74 -5.94 -0.74 -16.44
CA ASP A 74 -6.90 -0.85 -17.54
C ASP A 74 -7.49 -2.26 -17.66
N LEU A 75 -6.69 -3.28 -17.35
CA LEU A 75 -7.02 -4.71 -17.51
C LEU A 75 -6.83 -5.48 -16.20
N CYS A 76 -7.68 -6.48 -15.95
CA CYS A 76 -7.50 -7.40 -14.83
C CYS A 76 -6.28 -8.30 -15.05
N ALA A 77 -5.34 -8.28 -14.11
CA ALA A 77 -4.13 -9.11 -14.18
C ALA A 77 -4.40 -10.64 -14.10
N VAL A 78 -5.61 -11.05 -13.72
CA VAL A 78 -5.98 -12.46 -13.57
C VAL A 78 -6.69 -13.01 -14.83
N CYS A 79 -7.69 -12.30 -15.33
CA CYS A 79 -8.53 -12.77 -16.44
C CYS A 79 -8.49 -11.88 -17.69
N GLY A 80 -7.75 -10.77 -17.68
CA GLY A 80 -7.60 -9.86 -18.81
C GLY A 80 -8.81 -8.97 -19.11
N THR A 81 -9.93 -9.10 -18.37
CA THR A 81 -11.11 -8.26 -18.61
C THR A 81 -10.86 -6.81 -18.17
N PRO A 82 -11.29 -5.79 -18.93
CA PRO A 82 -11.09 -4.41 -18.56
C PRO A 82 -11.84 -4.04 -17.29
N TYR A 83 -11.21 -3.23 -16.42
CA TYR A 83 -11.90 -2.65 -15.28
C TYR A 83 -12.81 -1.52 -15.79
N GLY A 84 -14.12 -1.63 -15.58
CA GLY A 84 -15.09 -0.65 -16.07
C GLY A 84 -14.93 0.72 -15.41
N ASN A 85 -13.98 1.53 -15.90
CA ASN A 85 -13.95 2.99 -15.92
C ASN A 85 -12.58 3.50 -16.39
N ALA A 86 -12.37 3.48 -17.70
CA ALA A 86 -11.71 4.56 -18.42
C ALA A 86 -12.77 5.12 -19.37
N GLY A 87 -13.10 6.40 -19.23
CA GLY A 87 -13.91 7.10 -20.24
C GLY A 87 -13.13 7.17 -21.55
N ASP A 88 -13.88 7.29 -22.65
CA ASP A 88 -13.49 7.13 -24.05
C ASP A 88 -13.66 5.70 -24.59
N ASP A 89 -14.37 5.61 -25.71
CA ASP A 89 -14.72 4.42 -26.48
C ASP A 89 -15.89 3.54 -26.04
N ALA A 90 -17.02 4.17 -25.70
CA ALA A 90 -18.33 3.68 -26.18
C ALA A 90 -18.50 3.95 -27.70
N GLY A 91 -17.42 3.75 -28.46
CA GLY A 91 -17.30 3.98 -29.90
C GLY A 91 -16.69 2.78 -30.63
N VAL A 92 -16.14 1.79 -29.92
CA VAL A 92 -15.80 0.51 -30.54
C VAL A 92 -16.98 -0.43 -30.33
N SER A 93 -17.90 -0.37 -31.30
CA SER A 93 -18.62 -1.53 -31.80
C SER A 93 -18.35 -2.83 -31.03
N ALA A 94 -19.14 -3.08 -29.98
CA ALA A 94 -19.60 -4.43 -29.63
C ALA A 94 -20.56 -4.93 -30.74
N SER A 95 -20.20 -4.67 -32.00
CA SER A 95 -20.92 -5.12 -33.16
C SER A 95 -20.63 -6.59 -33.27
N GLN A 96 -21.54 -7.37 -32.69
CA GLN A 96 -21.87 -8.70 -33.16
C GLN A 96 -20.70 -9.67 -33.08
N SER A 97 -20.31 -10.02 -31.85
CA SER A 97 -19.66 -11.31 -31.61
C SER A 97 -20.69 -12.41 -31.88
N THR A 98 -20.86 -12.79 -33.15
CA THR A 98 -21.69 -13.92 -33.54
C THR A 98 -21.12 -15.18 -32.89
N PRO A 99 -21.91 -15.96 -32.15
CA PRO A 99 -21.41 -17.13 -31.46
C PRO A 99 -20.84 -18.13 -32.47
N ALA A 100 -19.74 -18.81 -32.11
CA ALA A 100 -19.07 -19.75 -33.01
C ALA A 100 -19.99 -20.90 -33.50
N SER A 101 -21.10 -21.15 -32.81
CA SER A 101 -22.15 -22.09 -33.23
C SER A 101 -22.98 -21.63 -34.44
N ASP A 102 -23.00 -20.33 -34.75
CA ASP A 102 -23.71 -19.75 -35.91
C ASP A 102 -22.81 -19.56 -37.14
N LEU A 103 -21.52 -19.90 -37.04
CA LEU A 103 -20.55 -19.78 -38.13
C LEU A 103 -20.16 -21.17 -38.67
N THR A 104 -20.43 -21.40 -39.96
CA THR A 104 -19.90 -22.56 -40.68
C THR A 104 -18.62 -22.15 -41.40
N ILE A 105 -17.51 -22.82 -41.12
CA ILE A 105 -16.23 -22.61 -41.81
C ILE A 105 -16.06 -23.73 -42.84
N ASP A 106 -16.01 -23.37 -44.12
CA ASP A 106 -15.71 -24.31 -45.19
C ASP A 106 -14.18 -24.40 -45.38
N VAL A 107 -13.62 -25.60 -45.28
CA VAL A 107 -12.19 -25.84 -45.39
C VAL A 107 -11.93 -26.61 -46.67
N ILE A 108 -11.34 -25.93 -47.66
CA ILE A 108 -10.91 -26.54 -48.92
C ILE A 108 -9.43 -26.88 -48.79
N ALA A 109 -9.11 -28.17 -48.84
CA ALA A 109 -7.73 -28.62 -48.95
C ALA A 109 -7.26 -28.49 -50.40
N GLN A 110 -6.17 -27.77 -50.62
CA GLN A 110 -5.48 -27.72 -51.91
C GLN A 110 -4.28 -28.67 -51.86
N ASP A 111 -4.26 -29.65 -52.76
CA ASP A 111 -3.15 -30.58 -52.89
C ASP A 111 -1.98 -29.91 -53.63
N VAL A 112 -0.76 -30.10 -53.13
CA VAL A 112 0.45 -29.38 -53.57
C VAL A 112 0.96 -29.83 -54.93
N ASP A 113 0.45 -30.94 -55.48
CA ASP A 113 0.94 -31.56 -56.73
C ASP A 113 0.03 -31.31 -57.95
N SER A 114 -0.97 -30.42 -57.85
CA SER A 114 -2.01 -30.25 -58.89
C SER A 114 -1.65 -29.35 -60.11
N ASP A 115 -0.46 -28.75 -60.16
CA ASP A 115 0.00 -27.93 -61.30
C ASP A 115 1.35 -28.47 -61.86
N SER A 116 1.30 -29.61 -62.54
CA SER A 116 2.40 -30.10 -63.40
C SER A 116 1.89 -30.83 -64.63
#